data_AF-A0A183TTS4-F1
#
_entry.id   AF-A0A183TTS4-F1
#
_cell.length_a   1.000
_cell.length_b   1.000
_cell.length_c   1.000
_cell.angle_alpha   90.00
_cell.angle_beta   90.00
_cell.angle_gamma   90.00
#
_symmetry.space_group_name_H-M   'P 1'
#
loop_
_entity.id
_entity.type
_entity.pdbx_description
1 polymer ?
#
loop_
_entity_poly.entity_id
_entity_poly.type
_entity_poly.pdbx_seq_one_letter_code
_entity_poly.pdbx_strand_id
1 'polypeptide(L)'
;MGARVDETILEMQKKLYKEELIKDLRSKHGSQFYPFCIEPMPTERDRLIKPMTDADRALRKQWLEDQKLSPREPVDVPEWTRKNIFRRVYHGFFDGFCNVFKPILVGSLFDVLINFRGRHARRHFAYIFQKSLYLILSYVPCGIKLSTHLG
;
A
#
# COMPACT_ATOMS: atom_id res chain seq x y z
N MET A 1 -5.32 -37.75 -9.60
CA MET A 1 -4.91 -37.37 -10.97
C MET A 1 -5.36 -35.94 -11.20
N GLY A 2 -4.48 -34.94 -10.99
CA GLY A 2 -4.84 -33.54 -11.22
C GLY A 2 -5.04 -33.30 -12.72
N ALA A 3 -6.14 -32.67 -13.12
CA ALA A 3 -6.40 -32.34 -14.51
C ALA A 3 -5.26 -31.46 -15.05
N ARG A 4 -4.65 -31.86 -16.18
CA ARG A 4 -3.73 -30.97 -16.90
C ARG A 4 -4.56 -29.80 -17.40
N VAL A 5 -4.29 -28.62 -16.86
CA VAL A 5 -4.86 -27.38 -17.40
C VAL A 5 -4.21 -27.16 -18.75
N ASP A 6 -5.01 -27.00 -19.80
CA ASP A 6 -4.48 -26.75 -21.13
C ASP A 6 -3.69 -25.43 -21.13
N GLU A 7 -2.44 -25.49 -21.56
CA GLU A 7 -1.51 -24.35 -21.53
C GLU A 7 -2.07 -23.13 -22.29
N THR A 8 -2.86 -23.38 -23.34
CA THR A 8 -3.55 -22.35 -24.13
C THR A 8 -4.55 -21.56 -23.29
N ILE A 9 -5.32 -22.24 -22.43
CA ILE A 9 -6.29 -21.60 -21.53
C ILE A 9 -5.56 -20.76 -20.50
N LEU A 10 -4.46 -21.27 -19.95
CA LEU A 10 -3.63 -20.55 -19.00
C LEU A 10 -3.03 -19.27 -19.61
N GLU A 11 -2.55 -19.34 -20.85
CA GLU A 11 -2.04 -18.17 -21.58
C GLU A 11 -3.13 -17.14 -21.86
N MET A 12 -4.32 -17.57 -22.25
CA MET A 12 -5.48 -16.68 -22.44
C MET A 12 -5.86 -15.98 -21.13
N GLN A 13 -5.91 -16.71 -20.00
CA GLN A 13 -6.19 -16.13 -18.68
C GLN A 13 -5.13 -15.10 -18.28
N LYS A 14 -3.85 -15.42 -18.47
CA LYS A 14 -2.74 -14.49 -18.20
C LYS A 14 -2.85 -13.22 -19.07
N LYS A 15 -3.23 -13.36 -20.34
CA LYS A 15 -3.40 -12.23 -21.25
C LYS A 15 -4.56 -11.33 -20.83
N LEU A 16 -5.73 -11.90 -20.55
CA LEU A 16 -6.90 -11.16 -20.08
C LEU A 16 -6.61 -10.42 -18.77
N TYR A 17 -5.97 -11.09 -17.82
CA TYR A 17 -5.57 -10.49 -16.55
C TYR A 17 -4.59 -9.32 -16.75
N LYS A 18 -3.62 -9.47 -17.65
CA LYS A 18 -2.69 -8.38 -18.00
C LYS A 18 -3.43 -7.19 -18.60
N GLU A 19 -4.41 -7.42 -19.48
CA GLU A 19 -5.23 -6.38 -20.08
C GLU A 19 -6.08 -5.63 -19.05
N GLU A 20 -6.67 -6.34 -18.10
CA GLU A 20 -7.40 -5.74 -16.97
C GLU A 20 -6.50 -4.86 -16.10
N LEU A 21 -5.30 -5.34 -15.75
CA LEU A 21 -4.33 -4.54 -15.00
C LEU A 21 -3.93 -3.26 -15.73
N ILE A 22 -3.78 -3.30 -17.06
CA ILE A 22 -3.46 -2.13 -17.88
C ILE A 22 -4.64 -1.15 -17.90
N LYS A 23 -5.88 -1.64 -18.02
CA LYS A 23 -7.10 -0.80 -17.96
C LYS A 23 -7.21 -0.08 -16.62
N ASP A 24 -7.00 -0.79 -15.51
CA ASP A 24 -7.00 -0.22 -14.17
C ASP A 24 -5.92 0.86 -14.00
N LEU A 25 -4.70 0.59 -14.50
CA LEU A 25 -3.60 1.53 -14.44
C LEU A 25 -3.92 2.82 -15.22
N ARG A 26 -4.46 2.69 -16.44
CA ARG A 26 -4.90 3.83 -17.26
C ARG A 26 -6.00 4.63 -16.58
N SER A 27 -6.97 3.95 -15.95
CA SER A 27 -8.06 4.62 -15.22
C SER A 27 -7.55 5.43 -14.03
N LYS A 28 -6.50 4.96 -13.34
CA LYS A 28 -5.94 5.64 -12.16
C LYS A 28 -5.03 6.82 -12.53
N HIS A 29 -4.17 6.63 -13.52
CA HIS A 29 -3.20 7.66 -13.91
C HIS A 29 -3.78 8.67 -14.92
N GLY A 30 -4.86 8.33 -15.61
CA GLY A 30 -5.48 9.19 -16.63
C GLY A 30 -4.67 9.35 -17.93
N SER A 31 -3.48 8.75 -18.02
CA SER A 31 -2.62 8.82 -19.20
C SER A 31 -2.80 7.63 -20.14
N GLN A 32 -2.64 7.87 -21.44
CA GLN A 32 -2.70 6.83 -22.48
C GLN A 32 -1.40 6.01 -22.56
N PHE A 33 -0.29 6.62 -22.14
CA PHE A 33 1.05 6.06 -22.25
C PHE A 33 1.40 5.19 -21.03
N TYR A 34 2.26 4.20 -21.24
CA TYR A 34 2.86 3.47 -20.13
C TYR A 34 3.69 4.42 -19.25
N PRO A 35 3.84 4.13 -17.93
CA PRO A 35 4.71 4.92 -17.08
C PRO A 35 6.15 4.88 -17.60
N PHE A 36 6.71 6.05 -17.82
CA PHE A 36 8.13 6.26 -18.09
C PHE A 36 8.64 7.35 -17.14
N CYS A 37 9.96 7.45 -16.98
CA CYS A 37 10.56 8.50 -16.17
C CYS A 37 10.47 9.83 -16.92
N ILE A 38 9.62 10.75 -16.44
CA ILE A 38 9.46 12.10 -17.00
C ILE A 38 10.47 13.07 -16.38
N GLU A 39 11.11 12.69 -15.28
CA GLU A 39 12.06 13.54 -14.56
C GLU A 39 13.30 13.84 -15.44
N PRO A 40 13.58 15.12 -15.74
CA PRO A 40 14.83 15.49 -16.37
C PRO A 40 15.98 15.31 -15.36
N MET A 41 16.98 14.50 -15.75
CA MET A 41 18.18 14.22 -14.95
C MET A 41 17.84 13.61 -13.57
N PRO A 42 17.33 12.36 -13.51
CA PRO A 42 16.85 11.76 -12.26
C PRO A 42 17.97 11.52 -11.26
N THR A 43 19.16 11.15 -11.73
CA THR A 43 20.30 10.86 -10.85
C THR A 43 21.03 12.14 -10.45
N GLU A 44 21.37 12.27 -9.18
CA GLU A 44 22.23 13.37 -8.68
C GLU A 44 23.58 13.42 -9.40
N ARG A 45 24.15 12.26 -9.72
CA ARG A 45 25.41 12.14 -10.48
C ARG A 45 25.33 12.81 -11.83
N ASP A 46 24.23 12.63 -12.56
CA ASP A 46 24.05 13.23 -13.88
C ASP A 46 24.04 14.75 -13.79
N ARG A 47 23.51 15.31 -12.69
CA ARG A 47 23.46 16.75 -12.41
C ARG A 47 24.82 17.35 -12.03
N LEU A 48 25.66 16.57 -11.35
CA LEU A 48 26.96 17.03 -10.85
C LEU A 48 28.09 16.85 -11.88
N ILE A 49 28.03 15.79 -12.69
CA ILE A 49 29.08 15.45 -13.65
C ILE A 49 28.99 16.32 -14.91
N LYS A 50 27.78 16.65 -15.35
CA LYS A 50 27.54 17.45 -16.57
C LYS A 50 27.13 18.87 -16.19
N PRO A 51 27.80 19.92 -16.70
CA PRO A 51 27.30 21.27 -16.52
C PRO A 51 25.92 21.39 -17.17
N MET A 52 24.90 21.74 -16.38
CA MET A 52 23.53 21.89 -16.90
C MET A 52 23.47 23.00 -17.95
N THR A 53 22.84 22.72 -19.09
CA THR A 53 22.50 23.76 -20.07
C THR A 53 21.34 24.61 -19.54
N ASP A 54 21.14 25.80 -20.11
CA ASP A 54 20.01 26.67 -19.73
C ASP A 54 18.65 25.97 -19.99
N ALA A 55 18.58 25.16 -21.04
CA ALA A 55 17.41 24.34 -21.36
C ALA A 55 17.14 23.28 -20.28
N ASP A 56 18.17 22.57 -19.80
CA ASP A 56 18.03 21.57 -18.73
C ASP A 56 17.55 22.21 -17.42
N ARG A 57 18.02 23.43 -17.12
CA ARG A 57 17.59 24.17 -15.92
C ARG A 57 16.12 24.61 -16.03
N ALA A 58 15.68 25.05 -17.20
CA ALA A 58 14.28 25.40 -17.44
C ALA A 58 13.36 24.18 -17.28
N LEU A 59 13.74 23.03 -17.85
CA LEU A 59 13.01 21.76 -17.70
C LEU A 59 12.95 21.31 -16.24
N ARG A 60 14.08 21.41 -15.52
CA ARG A 60 14.12 21.06 -14.09
C ARG A 60 13.25 21.99 -13.25
N LYS A 61 13.25 23.29 -13.55
CA LYS A 61 12.40 24.26 -12.87
C LYS A 61 10.93 23.92 -13.07
N GLN A 62 10.52 23.62 -14.30
CA GLN A 62 9.17 23.17 -14.59
C GLN A 62 8.80 21.91 -13.81
N TRP A 63 9.68 20.89 -13.82
CA TRP A 63 9.45 19.66 -13.05
C TRP A 63 9.25 19.92 -11.55
N LEU A 64 10.03 20.82 -10.96
CA LEU A 64 9.89 21.18 -9.54
C LEU A 64 8.60 21.94 -9.24
N GLU A 65 8.14 22.78 -10.16
CA GLU A 65 6.84 23.44 -10.05
C GLU A 65 5.70 22.42 -10.16
N ASP A 66 5.81 21.42 -11.04
CA ASP A 66 4.81 20.36 -11.21
C ASP A 66 4.70 19.43 -9.99
N GLN A 67 5.71 19.39 -9.11
CA GLN A 67 5.61 18.65 -7.83
C GLN A 67 4.76 19.38 -6.77
N LYS A 68 4.39 20.65 -7.00
CA LYS A 68 3.56 21.40 -6.06
C LYS A 68 2.12 20.89 -6.14
N LEU A 69 1.66 20.29 -5.03
CA LEU A 69 0.31 19.75 -4.91
C LEU A 69 -0.73 20.87 -4.95
N SER A 70 -1.88 20.62 -5.57
CA SER A 70 -3.00 21.57 -5.54
C SER A 70 -3.58 21.68 -4.12
N PRO A 71 -4.17 22.82 -3.72
CA PRO A 71 -4.76 22.98 -2.39
C PRO A 71 -5.90 22.00 -2.09
N ARG A 72 -6.48 21.40 -3.13
CA ARG A 72 -7.56 20.41 -3.03
C ARG A 72 -7.04 19.02 -2.64
N GLU A 73 -5.81 18.70 -2.99
CA GLU A 73 -5.19 17.42 -2.70
C GLU A 73 -4.61 17.45 -1.28
N PRO A 74 -4.66 16.34 -0.51
CA PRO A 74 -4.96 14.95 -0.92
C PRO A 74 -6.46 14.62 -0.97
N VAL A 75 -6.89 13.88 -2.00
CA VAL A 75 -8.26 13.36 -2.13
C VAL A 75 -8.28 11.86 -1.85
N ASP A 76 -8.89 11.46 -0.73
CA ASP A 76 -9.09 10.05 -0.42
C ASP A 76 -10.30 9.50 -1.19
N VAL A 77 -10.03 8.66 -2.19
CA VAL A 77 -11.06 7.92 -2.94
C VAL A 77 -11.22 6.53 -2.32
N PRO A 78 -12.37 6.23 -1.66
CA PRO A 78 -12.57 4.95 -0.98
C PRO A 78 -12.52 3.74 -1.91
N GLU A 79 -12.92 3.93 -3.17
CA GLU A 79 -12.97 2.87 -4.18
C GLU A 79 -11.56 2.39 -4.57
N TRP A 80 -10.57 3.29 -4.57
CA TRP A 80 -9.20 2.97 -4.99
C TRP A 80 -8.35 2.41 -3.86
N THR A 81 -8.73 2.64 -2.60
CA THR A 81 -8.06 2.10 -1.42
C THR A 81 -8.80 0.87 -0.88
N ARG A 82 -8.78 -0.24 -1.63
CA ARG A 82 -9.31 -1.53 -1.14
C ARG A 82 -8.49 -2.06 0.04
N LYS A 83 -8.84 -1.64 1.25
CA LYS A 83 -8.34 -2.20 2.52
C LYS A 83 -9.30 -3.29 3.00
N ASN A 84 -8.77 -4.42 3.46
CA ASN A 84 -9.56 -5.46 4.13
C ASN A 84 -10.30 -4.87 5.35
N ILE A 85 -11.47 -5.41 5.70
CA ILE A 85 -12.30 -4.93 6.83
C ILE A 85 -11.47 -4.79 8.11
N PHE A 86 -10.70 -5.82 8.46
CA PHE A 86 -9.83 -5.81 9.64
C PHE A 86 -8.76 -4.70 9.60
N ARG A 87 -8.21 -4.42 8.41
CA ARG A 87 -7.27 -3.30 8.26
C ARG A 87 -7.97 -1.96 8.43
N ARG A 88 -9.21 -1.81 7.99
CA ARG A 88 -9.98 -0.57 8.18
C ARG A 88 -10.24 -0.29 9.66
N VAL A 89 -10.71 -1.29 10.41
CA VAL A 89 -10.98 -1.15 11.85
C VAL A 89 -9.69 -0.85 12.61
N TYR A 90 -8.61 -1.57 12.30
CA TYR A 90 -7.29 -1.33 12.89
C TYR A 90 -6.79 0.10 12.62
N HIS A 91 -6.81 0.56 11.36
CA HIS A 91 -6.38 1.91 11.02
C HIS A 91 -7.24 2.96 11.71
N GLY A 92 -8.57 2.86 11.66
CA GLY A 92 -9.47 3.84 12.27
C GLY A 92 -9.25 4.00 13.78
N PHE A 93 -9.04 2.90 14.51
CA PHE A 93 -8.72 2.95 15.94
C PHE A 93 -7.43 3.74 16.19
N PHE A 94 -6.37 3.45 15.44
CA PHE A 94 -5.08 4.11 15.63
C PHE A 94 -5.06 5.55 15.11
N ASP A 95 -5.78 5.85 14.04
CA ASP A 95 -5.89 7.21 13.50
C ASP A 95 -6.62 8.12 14.50
N GLY A 96 -7.70 7.60 15.12
CA GLY A 96 -8.40 8.29 16.21
C GLY A 96 -7.51 8.52 17.43
N PHE A 97 -6.80 7.48 17.89
CA PHE A 97 -5.83 7.60 18.99
C PHE A 97 -4.76 8.66 18.67
N CYS A 98 -4.13 8.56 17.51
CA CYS A 98 -3.11 9.51 17.07
C CYS A 98 -3.65 10.95 16.97
N ASN A 99 -4.88 11.15 16.49
CA ASN A 99 -5.48 12.49 16.41
C ASN A 99 -5.69 13.15 17.77
N VAL A 100 -5.95 12.37 18.82
CA VAL A 100 -6.06 12.89 20.20
C VAL A 100 -4.69 13.35 20.73
N PHE A 101 -3.60 12.70 20.33
CA PHE A 101 -2.24 13.07 20.76
C PHE A 101 -1.56 14.11 19.87
N LYS A 102 -2.06 14.37 18.65
CA LYS A 102 -1.55 15.44 17.76
C LYS A 102 -1.42 16.81 18.42
N PRO A 103 -2.40 17.33 19.20
CA PRO A 103 -2.26 18.64 19.84
C PRO A 103 -1.26 18.65 21.01
N ILE A 104 -0.93 17.47 21.56
CA ILE A 104 -0.05 17.33 22.73
C ILE A 104 1.41 17.20 22.29
N LEU A 105 1.66 16.51 21.16
CA LEU A 105 2.98 16.31 20.59
C LEU A 105 3.25 17.41 19.54
N VAL A 106 3.73 18.55 20.01
CA VAL A 106 4.16 19.67 19.16
C VAL A 106 5.30 19.20 18.24
N GLY A 107 5.09 19.27 16.93
CA GLY A 107 6.13 19.43 15.90
C GLY A 107 7.14 18.28 15.71
N SER A 108 7.21 17.74 14.48
CA SER A 108 8.27 16.88 13.91
C SER A 108 8.51 15.49 14.54
N LEU A 109 8.40 15.33 15.86
CA LEU A 109 8.68 14.07 16.57
C LEU A 109 7.58 13.02 16.35
N PHE A 110 6.34 13.47 16.17
CA PHE A 110 5.19 12.60 15.89
C PHE A 110 5.31 11.94 14.50
N ASP A 111 5.76 12.68 13.49
CA ASP A 111 5.93 12.16 12.12
C ASP A 111 7.06 11.13 12.03
N VAL A 112 8.14 11.33 12.79
CA VAL A 112 9.24 10.34 12.90
C VAL A 112 8.77 9.07 13.60
N LEU A 113 7.97 9.18 14.67
CA LEU A 113 7.43 8.04 15.42
C LEU A 113 6.47 7.19 14.57
N ILE A 114 5.62 7.84 13.76
CA ILE A 114 4.72 7.16 12.82
C ILE A 114 5.50 6.42 11.73
N ASN A 115 6.58 7.02 11.19
CA ASN A 115 7.40 6.38 10.16
C ASN A 115 8.27 5.22 10.70
N PHE A 116 8.67 5.24 11.98
CA PHE A 116 9.39 4.13 12.63
C PHE A 116 8.50 2.88 12.82
N ARG A 117 7.17 3.08 12.90
CA ARG A 117 6.16 2.03 13.06
C ARG A 117 6.14 1.01 11.92
N GLY A 118 6.71 1.35 10.76
CA GLY A 118 6.70 0.48 9.59
C GLY A 118 7.50 -0.81 9.70
N ARG A 119 8.60 -0.87 10.47
CA ARG A 119 9.52 -2.04 10.44
C ARG A 119 9.43 -2.96 11.67
N HIS A 120 9.21 -2.42 12.86
CA HIS A 120 9.18 -3.21 14.12
C HIS A 120 7.77 -3.60 14.59
N ALA A 121 6.77 -2.73 14.40
CA ALA A 121 5.41 -2.98 14.91
C ALA A 121 4.72 -4.15 14.19
N ARG A 122 5.06 -4.42 12.91
CA ARG A 122 4.56 -5.58 12.16
C ARG A 122 4.96 -6.91 12.78
N ARG A 123 6.17 -7.01 13.35
CA ARG A 123 6.70 -8.24 13.97
C ARG A 123 6.10 -8.49 15.36
N HIS A 124 6.02 -7.46 16.19
CA HIS A 124 5.44 -7.60 17.53
C HIS A 124 3.95 -7.91 17.51
N PHE A 125 3.18 -7.31 16.59
CA PHE A 125 1.74 -7.55 16.54
C PHE A 125 1.39 -8.96 16.02
N ALA A 126 2.14 -9.48 15.03
CA ALA A 126 2.00 -10.87 14.60
C ALA A 126 2.29 -11.85 15.74
N TYR A 127 3.34 -11.59 16.53
CA TYR A 127 3.69 -12.40 17.70
C TYR A 127 2.62 -12.31 18.80
N ILE A 128 2.11 -11.12 19.12
CA ILE A 128 1.07 -10.93 20.15
C ILE A 128 -0.26 -11.55 19.70
N PHE A 129 -0.67 -11.39 18.45
CA PHE A 129 -1.90 -11.97 17.92
C PHE A 129 -1.81 -13.51 17.85
N GLN A 130 -0.68 -14.06 17.41
CA GLN A 130 -0.47 -15.51 17.39
C GLN A 130 -0.42 -16.11 18.80
N LYS A 131 0.21 -15.42 19.76
CA LYS A 131 0.29 -15.87 21.16
C LYS A 131 -1.05 -15.71 21.89
N SER A 132 -1.81 -14.66 21.59
CA SER A 132 -3.19 -14.47 22.09
C SER A 132 -4.14 -15.53 21.52
N LEU A 133 -4.04 -15.86 20.23
CA LEU A 133 -4.83 -16.93 19.62
C LEU A 133 -4.48 -18.31 20.23
N TYR A 134 -3.20 -18.58 20.47
CA TYR A 134 -2.76 -19.81 21.14
C TYR A 134 -3.26 -19.89 22.58
N LEU A 135 -3.29 -18.77 23.30
CA LEU A 135 -3.83 -18.68 24.66
C LEU A 135 -5.35 -18.90 24.67
N ILE A 136 -6.07 -18.33 23.69
CA ILE A 136 -7.52 -18.54 23.56
C ILE A 136 -7.82 -20.00 23.22
N LEU A 137 -7.03 -20.63 22.34
CA LEU A 137 -7.19 -22.04 21.98
C LEU A 137 -6.74 -23.01 23.09
N SER A 138 -5.84 -22.60 23.99
CA SER A 138 -5.39 -23.44 25.11
C SER A 138 -6.23 -23.30 26.37
N TYR A 139 -7.02 -22.23 26.52
CA TYR A 139 -7.94 -21.99 27.63
C TYR A 139 -9.40 -22.36 27.31
N VAL A 140 -9.69 -23.03 26.20
CA VAL A 140 -10.95 -23.75 25.98
C VAL A 140 -10.74 -25.23 26.31
N PRO A 141 -10.87 -25.66 27.59
CA PRO A 141 -11.06 -27.06 27.89
C PRO A 141 -12.53 -27.42 27.66
N CYS A 142 -12.74 -28.55 26.98
CA CYS A 142 -13.92 -29.41 27.08
C CYS A 142 -15.16 -29.07 26.21
N GLY A 143 -15.46 -29.97 25.28
CA GLY A 143 -16.81 -30.56 25.25
C GLY A 143 -17.76 -30.21 24.11
N ILE A 144 -17.36 -30.35 22.84
CA ILE A 144 -18.34 -30.61 21.77
C ILE A 144 -18.15 -32.05 21.31
N LYS A 145 -18.89 -32.98 21.94
CA LYS A 145 -19.14 -34.30 21.37
C LYS A 145 -19.95 -34.07 20.09
N LEU A 146 -19.34 -34.26 18.91
CA LEU A 146 -20.11 -34.51 17.70
C LEU A 146 -20.86 -35.83 17.91
N SER A 147 -22.15 -35.73 18.20
CA SER A 147 -23.05 -36.89 18.13
C SER A 147 -23.27 -37.19 16.65
N THR A 148 -22.61 -38.23 16.16
CA THR A 148 -23.07 -38.99 15.00
C THR A 148 -24.32 -39.74 15.44
N HIS A 149 -25.50 -39.21 15.12
CA HIS A 149 -26.71 -40.01 15.06
C HIS A 149 -27.14 -40.11 13.61
N LEU A 150 -26.91 -41.32 13.07
CA LEU A 150 -27.67 -41.89 11.98
C LEU A 150 -29.16 -41.78 12.29
N GLY A 151 -29.90 -41.29 11.31
CA GLY A 151 -31.35 -41.35 11.16
C GLY A 151 -31.66 -41.25 9.68
#